data_AF-A0A410RVP3-F1
#
_entry.id   AF-A0A410RVP3-F1
#
_cell.length_a   1.000
_cell.length_b   1.000
_cell.length_c   1.000
_cell.angle_alpha   90.00
_cell.angle_beta   90.00
_cell.angle_gamma   90.00
#
_symmetry.space_group_name_H-M   'P 1'
#
loop_
_entity.id
_entity.type
_entity.pdbx_description
1 polymer ?
#
loop_
_entity_poly.entity_id
_entity_poly.type
_entity_poly.pdbx_seq_one_letter_code
_entity_poly.pdbx_strand_id
1 'polypeptide(L)'
;MGIVAYAFFANSQVIRNRPPDEHRFQIKYGSDFKSLHPIWQDPYMLYTTLFCGIDPERGHFVGADPVLHNPTPFSRSIEYKEHHSQAILRHGWYCWEREFNGAPETPVEVLVGGTANHFLRYVRFEREALGEDQGHRQLLAERAATPLPPSGLMSAADGPWAPAPPAARLHALAEEFQLDAHEVLDLIANARRLKMAVRGWVAEEHLVRALRQVPGVTDCVRDDGEGQPDVSLRFEGSRPLRIECKNVLRIMAAGNVARVDFQRTRAAKDDPCSRYYSPDDFDVVAACLHAVTLQWEFRFAPTAALEGHPKCPGKLASNVRVDQRWQYDVQSVLRAVA
;
A
#
# COMPACT_ATOMS: atom_id res chain seq x y z
N MET A 1 23.52 -1.86 11.02
CA MET A 1 22.46 -1.36 10.11
C MET A 1 23.15 -0.60 8.99
N GLY A 2 23.08 -1.11 7.76
CA GLY A 2 23.62 -0.42 6.60
C GLY A 2 22.61 0.57 6.01
N ILE A 3 23.08 1.62 5.36
CA ILE A 3 22.24 2.58 4.64
C ILE A 3 22.82 2.75 3.24
N VAL A 4 21.97 2.70 2.22
CA VAL A 4 22.30 3.15 0.86
C VAL A 4 21.38 4.32 0.56
N ALA A 5 21.95 5.51 0.40
CA ALA A 5 21.16 6.73 0.22
C ALA A 5 21.35 7.32 -1.17
N TYR A 6 20.24 7.44 -1.89
CA TYR A 6 20.09 8.26 -3.09
C TYR A 6 19.62 9.64 -2.65
N ALA A 7 20.58 10.51 -2.33
CA ALA A 7 20.32 11.83 -1.79
C ALA A 7 20.56 12.94 -2.83
N PHE A 8 19.63 13.88 -2.92
CA PHE A 8 19.68 15.00 -3.86
C PHE A 8 19.47 16.32 -3.13
N PHE A 9 20.09 17.40 -3.57
CA PHE A 9 19.81 18.70 -2.98
C PHE A 9 18.40 19.16 -3.33
N ALA A 10 17.63 19.50 -2.31
CA ALA A 10 16.39 20.23 -2.43
C ALA A 10 16.66 21.74 -2.43
N ASN A 11 15.88 22.49 -3.21
CA ASN A 11 15.94 23.95 -3.24
C ASN A 11 14.59 24.57 -3.58
N SER A 12 14.49 25.88 -3.33
CA SER A 12 13.32 26.73 -3.58
C SER A 12 13.64 27.86 -4.58
N GLN A 13 14.38 27.56 -5.65
CA GLN A 13 14.72 28.59 -6.63
C GLN A 13 13.48 29.09 -7.37
N VAL A 14 13.17 30.38 -7.22
CA VAL A 14 12.11 31.06 -7.95
C VAL A 14 12.54 31.18 -9.41
N ILE A 15 11.87 30.45 -10.29
CA ILE A 15 12.07 30.49 -11.74
C ILE A 15 10.79 30.98 -12.43
N ARG A 16 10.95 31.59 -13.60
CA ARG A 16 9.81 32.08 -14.42
C ARG A 16 8.87 30.90 -14.73
N ASN A 17 7.56 31.09 -14.51
CA ASN A 17 6.48 30.10 -14.69
C ASN A 17 6.37 28.99 -13.62
N ARG A 18 6.87 29.21 -12.41
CA ARG A 18 6.69 28.29 -11.28
C ARG A 18 6.02 28.99 -10.09
N PRO A 19 5.15 28.30 -9.34
CA PRO A 19 4.61 28.84 -8.10
C PRO A 19 5.72 29.22 -7.11
N PRO A 20 5.63 30.39 -6.45
CA PRO A 20 6.67 30.84 -5.53
C PRO A 20 6.77 29.99 -4.26
N ASP A 21 5.77 29.15 -3.98
CA ASP A 21 5.67 28.27 -2.82
C ASP A 21 6.18 26.85 -3.11
N GLU A 22 6.76 26.59 -4.29
CA GLU A 22 7.19 25.26 -4.70
C GLU A 22 8.67 25.00 -4.37
N HIS A 23 8.90 23.90 -3.67
CA HIS A 23 10.19 23.28 -3.44
C HIS A 23 10.35 22.08 -4.35
N ARG A 24 11.59 21.70 -4.64
CA ARG A 24 11.87 20.40 -5.26
C ARG A 24 13.23 19.88 -4.89
N PHE A 25 13.41 18.58 -5.07
CA PHE A 25 14.73 18.03 -5.35
C PHE A 25 14.71 17.41 -6.75
N GLN A 26 15.81 17.59 -7.48
CA GLN A 26 15.94 17.12 -8.85
C GLN A 26 16.92 15.95 -8.92
N ILE A 27 16.41 14.84 -9.43
CA ILE A 27 17.20 13.67 -9.80
C ILE A 27 17.88 14.00 -11.13
N LYS A 28 19.20 14.11 -11.12
CA LYS A 28 20.03 14.29 -12.32
C LYS A 28 21.17 13.29 -12.30
N TYR A 29 21.11 12.32 -13.20
CA TYR A 29 22.20 11.37 -13.44
C TYR A 29 22.75 11.59 -14.85
N GLY A 30 24.02 11.98 -14.95
CA GLY A 30 24.71 12.15 -16.23
C GLY A 30 24.08 13.18 -17.18
N SER A 31 24.42 13.06 -18.46
CA SER A 31 23.96 13.93 -19.55
C SER A 31 22.84 13.34 -20.40
N ASP A 32 22.55 12.04 -20.26
CA ASP A 32 21.42 11.38 -20.93
C ASP A 32 20.19 11.37 -20.02
N PHE A 33 19.24 12.26 -20.29
CA PHE A 33 18.04 12.42 -19.47
C PHE A 33 16.95 11.35 -19.69
N LYS A 34 17.08 10.50 -20.70
CA LYS A 34 16.07 9.47 -21.04
C LYS A 34 16.39 8.10 -20.46
N SER A 35 17.64 7.87 -20.09
CA SER A 35 18.06 6.62 -19.46
C SER A 35 17.34 6.39 -18.13
N LEU A 36 17.13 5.11 -17.82
CA LEU A 36 16.50 4.64 -16.59
C LEU A 36 17.57 4.16 -15.61
N HIS A 37 17.47 4.59 -14.35
CA HIS A 37 18.31 4.13 -13.26
C HIS A 37 17.59 3.09 -12.41
N PRO A 38 18.07 1.84 -12.37
CA PRO A 38 17.63 0.88 -11.36
C PRO A 38 18.10 1.35 -9.98
N ILE A 39 17.16 1.61 -9.10
CA ILE A 39 17.46 1.90 -7.69
C ILE A 39 17.75 0.58 -7.00
N TRP A 40 18.92 0.51 -6.35
CA TRP A 40 19.33 -0.70 -5.66
C TRP A 40 18.45 -0.95 -4.44
N GLN A 41 17.96 -2.17 -4.33
CA GLN A 41 17.16 -2.64 -3.20
C GLN A 41 17.87 -3.86 -2.63
N ASP A 42 18.09 -3.88 -1.32
CA ASP A 42 18.77 -5.00 -0.68
C ASP A 42 17.86 -6.24 -0.64
N PRO A 43 18.19 -7.33 -1.34
CA PRO A 43 17.40 -8.56 -1.26
C PRO A 43 17.46 -9.22 0.12
N TYR A 44 18.47 -8.91 0.94
CA TYR A 44 18.70 -9.50 2.27
C TYR A 44 18.36 -8.56 3.44
N MET A 45 17.90 -7.34 3.16
CA MET A 45 17.45 -6.36 4.17
C MET A 45 18.50 -5.96 5.24
N LEU A 46 19.80 -6.13 4.95
CA LEU A 46 20.92 -5.65 5.76
C LEU A 46 21.12 -4.13 5.63
N TYR A 47 20.76 -3.59 4.46
CA TYR A 47 20.81 -2.17 4.12
C TYR A 47 19.40 -1.61 3.90
N THR A 48 19.17 -0.39 4.38
CA THR A 48 17.97 0.37 4.05
C THR A 48 18.29 1.32 2.90
N THR A 49 17.57 1.16 1.78
CA THR A 49 17.64 2.11 0.66
C THR A 49 16.80 3.34 0.98
N LEU A 50 17.41 4.52 0.91
CA LEU A 50 16.74 5.81 1.06
C LEU A 50 16.73 6.53 -0.28
N PHE A 51 15.64 7.23 -0.58
CA PHE A 51 15.54 8.07 -1.78
C PHE A 51 14.96 9.42 -1.36
N CYS A 52 15.81 10.45 -1.26
CA CYS A 52 15.43 11.67 -0.56
C CYS A 52 16.05 12.95 -1.14
N GLY A 53 15.29 14.03 -1.06
CA GLY A 53 15.80 15.39 -1.12
C GLY A 53 16.29 15.86 0.24
N ILE A 54 17.46 16.50 0.30
CA ILE A 54 17.99 17.13 1.51
C ILE A 54 18.14 18.64 1.29
N ASP A 55 17.71 19.44 2.26
CA ASP A 55 17.95 20.87 2.33
C ASP A 55 18.82 21.15 3.57
N PRO A 56 20.15 21.16 3.43
CA PRO A 56 21.06 21.38 4.56
C PRO A 56 20.95 22.79 5.15
N GLU A 57 20.57 23.78 4.35
CA GLU A 57 20.46 25.17 4.80
C GLU A 57 19.25 25.34 5.72
N ARG A 58 18.11 24.73 5.36
CA ARG A 58 16.90 24.74 6.18
C ARG A 58 16.86 23.63 7.24
N GLY A 59 17.72 22.62 7.11
CA GLY A 59 17.88 21.56 8.11
C GLY A 59 16.82 20.44 8.04
N HIS A 60 16.18 20.25 6.89
CA HIS A 60 15.19 19.20 6.68
C HIS A 60 15.49 18.31 5.47
N PHE A 61 14.82 17.16 5.41
CA PHE A 61 14.81 16.27 4.26
C PHE A 61 13.37 15.91 3.89
N VAL A 62 13.20 15.44 2.65
CA VAL A 62 11.96 14.87 2.12
C VAL A 62 12.29 13.54 1.46
N GLY A 63 11.81 12.46 2.05
CA GLY A 63 11.88 11.10 1.53
C GLY A 63 10.72 10.77 0.61
N ALA A 64 11.03 10.09 -0.48
CA ALA A 64 10.10 9.50 -1.43
C ALA A 64 10.27 7.98 -1.43
N ASP A 65 9.24 7.26 -1.89
CA ASP A 65 9.25 5.79 -1.86
C ASP A 65 10.28 5.23 -2.87
N PRO A 66 11.37 4.58 -2.39
CA PRO A 66 12.41 4.10 -3.28
C PRO A 66 11.94 2.94 -4.19
N VAL A 67 10.80 2.30 -3.91
CA VAL A 67 10.18 1.28 -4.77
C VAL A 67 9.41 1.92 -5.92
N LEU A 68 8.66 3.00 -5.66
CA LEU A 68 7.94 3.72 -6.71
C LEU A 68 8.88 4.45 -7.68
N HIS A 69 10.10 4.74 -7.24
CA HIS A 69 11.16 5.31 -8.07
C HIS A 69 12.13 4.26 -8.62
N ASN A 70 11.73 2.98 -8.69
CA ASN A 70 12.53 1.94 -9.32
C ASN A 70 11.83 1.31 -10.54
N PRO A 71 12.33 1.51 -11.78
CA PRO A 71 13.44 2.40 -12.12
C PRO A 71 13.03 3.88 -12.13
N THR A 72 13.98 4.80 -11.89
CA THR A 72 13.75 6.25 -12.02
C THR A 72 14.43 6.79 -13.28
N PRO A 73 13.80 7.72 -14.03
CA PRO A 73 14.50 8.45 -15.08
C PRO A 73 15.72 9.21 -14.54
N PHE A 74 16.75 9.36 -15.38
CA PHE A 74 17.94 10.15 -15.10
C PHE A 74 17.65 11.65 -14.96
N SER A 75 16.47 12.12 -15.37
CA SER A 75 15.96 13.45 -15.08
C SER A 75 14.51 13.41 -14.61
N ARG A 76 14.30 13.55 -13.30
CA ARG A 76 12.96 13.69 -12.70
C ARG A 76 13.00 14.70 -11.56
N SER A 77 11.92 15.44 -11.35
CA SER A 77 11.77 16.32 -10.20
C SER A 77 10.71 15.76 -9.25
N ILE A 78 10.95 15.96 -7.95
CA ILE A 78 9.97 15.69 -6.90
C ILE A 78 9.67 17.01 -6.21
N GLU A 79 8.46 17.51 -6.47
CA GLU A 79 7.96 18.78 -5.97
C GLU A 79 7.18 18.61 -4.67
N TYR A 80 7.27 19.63 -3.82
CA TYR A 80 6.47 19.76 -2.60
C TYR A 80 6.29 21.25 -2.28
N LYS A 81 5.34 21.58 -1.39
CA LYS A 81 4.97 22.96 -1.09
C LYS A 81 5.67 23.48 0.16
N GLU A 82 5.82 24.80 0.24
CA GLU A 82 6.43 25.52 1.36
C GLU A 82 5.71 25.21 2.68
N HIS A 83 4.40 25.02 2.67
CA HIS A 83 3.67 24.64 3.88
C HIS A 83 4.07 23.25 4.41
N HIS A 84 4.50 22.32 3.54
CA HIS A 84 5.08 21.05 3.98
C HIS A 84 6.43 21.27 4.65
N SER A 85 7.30 22.10 4.06
CA SER A 85 8.58 22.50 4.68
C SER A 85 8.36 23.08 6.07
N GLN A 86 7.40 24.00 6.20
CA GLN A 86 7.04 24.61 7.48
C GLN A 86 6.50 23.60 8.48
N ALA A 87 5.67 22.65 8.04
CA ALA A 87 5.17 21.58 8.91
C ALA A 87 6.30 20.67 9.41
N ILE A 88 7.27 20.33 8.55
CA ILE A 88 8.46 19.55 8.94
C ILE A 88 9.28 20.29 10.00
N LEU A 89 9.55 21.57 9.77
CA LEU A 89 10.34 22.38 10.71
C LEU A 89 9.60 22.61 12.03
N ARG A 90 8.27 22.73 12.00
CA ARG A 90 7.44 22.93 13.20
C ARG A 90 7.29 21.66 14.03
N HIS A 91 7.08 20.51 13.39
CA HIS A 91 6.72 19.26 14.06
C HIS A 91 7.86 18.25 14.12
N GLY A 92 8.97 18.51 13.43
CA GLY A 92 10.12 17.63 13.31
C GLY A 92 9.93 16.48 12.32
N TRP A 93 8.67 16.06 12.10
CA TRP A 93 8.24 14.98 11.21
C TRP A 93 6.88 15.32 10.61
N TYR A 94 6.69 15.09 9.31
CA TYR A 94 5.43 15.33 8.62
C TYR A 94 5.29 14.39 7.40
N CYS A 95 4.09 13.89 7.12
CA CYS A 95 3.84 13.03 5.95
C CYS A 95 2.59 13.48 5.22
N TRP A 96 2.59 13.30 3.89
CA TRP A 96 1.48 13.74 3.03
C TRP A 96 1.46 12.94 1.73
N GLU A 97 0.30 12.91 1.07
CA GLU A 97 0.18 12.44 -0.29
C GLU A 97 0.67 13.50 -1.28
N ARG A 98 1.52 13.10 -2.20
CA ARG A 98 2.05 13.98 -3.24
C ARG A 98 0.93 14.38 -4.21
N GLU A 99 0.78 15.68 -4.37
CA GLU A 99 -0.05 16.25 -5.44
C GLU A 99 0.67 16.12 -6.78
N PHE A 100 0.04 15.45 -7.74
CA PHE A 100 0.51 15.40 -9.11
C PHE A 100 -0.25 16.41 -9.97
N ASN A 101 0.47 17.38 -10.55
CA ASN A 101 -0.07 18.28 -11.58
C ASN A 101 -0.12 17.62 -12.98
N GLY A 102 -0.05 16.28 -13.05
CA GLY A 102 0.09 15.49 -14.27
C GLY A 102 -1.13 14.62 -14.59
N ALA A 103 -0.95 13.65 -15.51
CA ALA A 103 -2.02 12.78 -15.96
C ALA A 103 -2.70 12.01 -14.80
N PRO A 104 -4.03 11.75 -14.87
CA PRO A 104 -4.83 11.09 -13.82
C PRO A 104 -4.37 9.69 -13.37
N GLU A 105 -3.42 9.10 -14.10
CA GLU A 105 -2.95 7.72 -13.96
C GLU A 105 -1.67 7.58 -13.12
N THR A 106 -1.16 8.68 -12.55
CA THR A 106 0.06 8.59 -11.72
C THR A 106 -0.31 7.93 -10.38
N PRO A 107 0.41 6.87 -9.96
CA PRO A 107 0.12 6.22 -8.68
C PRO A 107 0.24 7.24 -7.55
N VAL A 108 -0.59 7.09 -6.52
CA VAL A 108 -0.44 7.86 -5.29
C VAL A 108 0.98 7.66 -4.78
N GLU A 109 1.56 8.70 -4.20
CA GLU A 109 2.88 8.62 -3.59
C GLU A 109 2.83 9.32 -2.24
N VAL A 110 3.21 8.61 -1.18
CA VAL A 110 3.35 9.18 0.15
C VAL A 110 4.77 9.67 0.34
N LEU A 111 4.90 10.97 0.57
CA LEU A 111 6.16 11.62 0.93
C LEU A 111 6.23 11.78 2.45
N VAL A 112 7.46 11.72 2.96
CA VAL A 112 7.75 11.88 4.38
C VAL A 112 8.88 12.89 4.55
N GLY A 113 8.64 13.91 5.33
CA GLY A 113 9.64 14.90 5.68
C GLY A 113 10.07 14.82 7.14
N GLY A 114 11.33 15.12 7.39
CA GLY A 114 11.88 15.16 8.74
C GLY A 114 13.04 16.14 8.88
N THR A 115 13.34 16.51 10.12
CA THR A 115 14.56 17.26 10.46
C THR A 115 15.74 16.33 10.68
N ALA A 116 16.97 16.86 10.75
CA ALA A 116 18.17 16.07 11.03
C ALA A 116 18.02 15.14 12.27
N ASN A 117 17.37 15.62 13.33
CA ASN A 117 17.10 14.85 14.55
C ASN A 117 16.16 13.64 14.34
N HIS A 118 15.42 13.63 13.24
CA HIS A 118 14.49 12.57 12.87
C HIS A 118 15.04 11.65 11.77
N PHE A 119 16.30 11.83 11.35
CA PHE A 119 16.87 11.01 10.27
C PHE A 119 16.90 9.51 10.61
N LEU A 120 17.28 9.12 11.82
CA LEU A 120 17.26 7.70 12.21
C LEU A 120 15.83 7.14 12.29
N ARG A 121 14.83 7.99 12.59
CA ARG A 121 13.42 7.61 12.49
C ARG A 121 13.02 7.38 11.04
N TYR A 122 13.50 8.22 10.12
CA TYR A 122 13.30 8.03 8.68
C TYR A 122 13.90 6.71 8.17
N VAL A 123 15.12 6.37 8.60
CA VAL A 123 15.72 5.07 8.26
C VAL A 123 14.87 3.90 8.76
N ARG A 124 14.38 3.95 10.00
CA ARG A 124 13.49 2.91 10.54
C ARG A 124 12.17 2.84 9.77
N PHE A 125 11.58 3.99 9.47
CA PHE A 125 10.37 4.09 8.68
C PHE A 125 10.55 3.47 7.28
N GLU A 126 11.59 3.83 6.53
CA GLU A 126 11.80 3.26 5.18
C GLU A 126 12.03 1.75 5.23
N ARG A 127 12.73 1.28 6.27
CA ARG A 127 12.89 -0.16 6.51
C ARG A 127 11.54 -0.83 6.78
N GLU A 128 10.66 -0.21 7.56
CA GLU A 128 9.31 -0.72 7.85
C GLU A 128 8.37 -0.60 6.65
N ALA A 129 8.52 0.41 5.80
CA ALA A 129 7.58 0.77 4.75
C ALA A 129 7.94 0.24 3.35
N LEU A 130 9.13 -0.35 3.15
CA LEU A 130 9.63 -0.69 1.81
C LEU A 130 8.67 -1.63 1.01
N GLY A 131 8.03 -1.16 -0.06
CA GLY A 131 7.11 -2.02 -0.84
C GLY A 131 5.81 -2.39 -0.13
N GLU A 132 5.46 -1.66 0.94
CA GLU A 132 4.07 -1.52 1.37
C GLU A 132 3.27 -0.74 0.32
N ASP A 133 1.94 -0.92 0.31
CA ASP A 133 1.07 -0.01 -0.42
C ASP A 133 1.11 1.40 0.20
N GLN A 134 0.68 2.39 -0.56
CA GLN A 134 0.79 3.79 -0.14
C GLN A 134 -0.14 4.12 1.04
N GLY A 135 -1.28 3.45 1.16
CA GLY A 135 -2.17 3.60 2.32
C GLY A 135 -1.50 3.09 3.61
N HIS A 136 -0.82 1.95 3.55
CA HIS A 136 -0.09 1.43 4.71
C HIS A 136 1.19 2.23 5.02
N ARG A 137 1.90 2.68 3.98
CA ARG A 137 3.04 3.59 4.13
C ARG A 137 2.65 4.88 4.86
N GLN A 138 1.50 5.48 4.53
CA GLN A 138 0.97 6.64 5.27
C GLN A 138 0.71 6.31 6.73
N LEU A 139 0.07 5.18 7.04
CA LEU A 139 -0.19 4.76 8.43
C LEU A 139 1.11 4.61 9.24
N LEU A 140 2.15 4.00 8.63
CA LEU A 140 3.46 3.87 9.27
C LEU A 140 4.11 5.23 9.52
N ALA A 141 4.00 6.16 8.57
CA ALA A 141 4.53 7.51 8.69
C ALA A 141 3.82 8.33 9.80
N GLU A 142 2.49 8.23 9.90
CA GLU A 142 1.71 8.88 10.96
C GLU A 142 2.02 8.28 12.34
N ARG A 143 2.17 6.96 12.43
CA ARG A 143 2.60 6.29 13.66
C ARG A 143 3.99 6.75 14.08
N ALA A 144 4.90 6.90 13.14
CA ALA A 144 6.24 7.43 13.40
C ALA A 144 6.21 8.89 13.87
N ALA A 145 5.15 9.67 13.58
CA ALA A 145 5.00 11.03 14.09
C ALA A 145 4.72 11.06 15.61
N THR A 146 4.13 10.00 16.16
CA THR A 146 3.82 9.91 17.59
C THR A 146 5.12 9.68 18.38
N PRO A 147 5.43 10.49 19.41
CA PRO A 147 6.54 10.19 20.31
C PRO A 147 6.34 8.79 20.87
N LEU A 148 7.32 7.89 20.66
CA LEU A 148 7.36 6.67 21.44
C LEU A 148 7.35 7.11 22.91
N PRO A 149 6.50 6.53 23.78
CA PRO A 149 6.66 6.75 25.20
C PRO A 149 8.13 6.45 25.53
N PRO A 150 8.75 7.20 26.47
CA PRO A 150 10.10 6.87 26.91
C PRO A 150 10.07 5.37 27.22
N SER A 151 10.98 4.62 26.61
CA SER A 151 11.14 3.19 26.90
C SER A 151 11.42 3.08 28.39
N GLY A 152 10.35 2.98 29.17
CA GLY A 152 10.38 2.53 30.53
C GLY A 152 10.95 1.13 30.44
N LEU A 153 12.08 0.97 31.13
CA LEU A 153 12.62 -0.30 31.60
C LEU A 153 11.61 -1.43 31.43
N MET A 154 11.97 -2.42 30.61
CA MET A 154 11.36 -3.73 30.71
C MET A 154 11.49 -4.18 32.16
N SER A 155 10.43 -3.99 32.93
CA SER A 155 10.31 -4.59 34.25
C SER A 155 10.04 -6.06 34.00
N ALA A 156 11.09 -6.86 34.08
CA ALA A 156 10.96 -8.27 34.43
C ALA A 156 10.29 -8.30 35.82
N ALA A 157 8.99 -8.53 35.85
CA ALA A 157 8.26 -8.79 37.07
C ALA A 157 7.62 -10.17 36.93
N ASP A 158 8.27 -11.14 37.55
CA ASP A 158 7.78 -12.47 37.85
C ASP A 158 6.39 -12.40 38.50
N GLY A 159 5.43 -13.16 37.95
CA GLY A 159 4.10 -13.37 38.51
C GLY A 159 3.47 -14.65 37.95
N PRO A 160 2.84 -15.50 38.79
CA PRO A 160 2.68 -16.91 38.54
C PRO A 160 1.63 -17.22 37.45
N TRP A 161 2.05 -18.13 36.57
CA TRP A 161 1.32 -18.83 35.52
C TRP A 161 -0.11 -19.22 35.95
N ALA A 162 -1.12 -18.56 35.40
CA ALA A 162 -2.46 -19.11 35.33
C ALA A 162 -2.46 -20.23 34.26
N PRO A 163 -3.04 -21.41 34.51
CA PRO A 163 -2.97 -22.52 33.57
C PRO A 163 -3.71 -22.14 32.28
N ALA A 164 -2.94 -22.06 31.19
CA ALA A 164 -3.47 -21.95 29.84
C ALA A 164 -4.38 -23.15 29.53
N PRO A 165 -5.46 -22.95 28.76
CA PRO A 165 -6.34 -24.04 28.33
C PRO A 165 -5.56 -25.07 27.50
N PRO A 166 -6.00 -26.35 27.47
CA PRO A 166 -5.19 -27.45 26.95
C PRO A 166 -4.93 -27.32 25.46
N ALA A 167 -3.66 -27.41 25.08
CA ALA A 167 -3.12 -27.31 23.72
C ALA A 167 -3.43 -28.54 22.84
N ALA A 168 -4.67 -29.03 22.83
CA ALA A 168 -5.08 -30.17 22.00
C ALA A 168 -5.68 -29.70 20.67
N ARG A 169 -4.87 -28.94 19.92
CA ARG A 169 -4.81 -28.75 18.46
C ARG A 169 -3.78 -27.65 18.22
N LEU A 170 -2.54 -27.93 18.61
CA LEU A 170 -1.42 -27.10 18.17
C LEU A 170 -1.33 -27.20 16.64
N HIS A 171 -1.25 -26.03 16.01
CA HIS A 171 -1.23 -25.86 14.56
C HIS A 171 -0.02 -26.59 13.96
N ALA A 172 -0.20 -27.41 12.92
CA ALA A 172 0.88 -28.15 12.26
C ALA A 172 2.09 -27.27 11.87
N LEU A 173 1.87 -25.98 11.57
CA LEU A 173 2.92 -25.00 11.29
C LEU A 173 3.79 -24.66 12.51
N ALA A 174 3.23 -24.64 13.72
CA ALA A 174 3.98 -24.41 14.96
C ALA A 174 4.95 -25.58 15.23
N GLU A 175 4.49 -26.81 14.99
CA GLU A 175 5.33 -28.01 15.07
C GLU A 175 6.42 -28.02 13.99
N GLU A 176 6.06 -27.71 12.73
CA GLU A 176 6.99 -27.65 11.61
C GLU A 176 8.09 -26.59 11.80
N PHE A 177 7.71 -25.39 12.23
CA PHE A 177 8.64 -24.28 12.45
C PHE A 177 9.38 -24.35 13.77
N GLN A 178 8.99 -25.26 14.67
CA GLN A 178 9.53 -25.36 16.03
C GLN A 178 9.43 -24.03 16.79
N LEU A 179 8.32 -23.33 16.58
CA LEU A 179 7.96 -22.05 17.20
C LEU A 179 6.58 -22.18 17.81
N ASP A 180 6.32 -21.51 18.91
CA ASP A 180 4.96 -21.41 19.41
C ASP A 180 4.08 -20.51 18.51
N ALA A 181 2.76 -20.58 18.70
CA ALA A 181 1.82 -19.81 17.86
C ALA A 181 1.99 -18.29 18.00
N HIS A 182 2.42 -17.79 19.15
CA HIS A 182 2.69 -16.37 19.36
C HIS A 182 3.97 -15.95 18.62
N GLU A 183 5.03 -16.76 18.68
CA GLU A 183 6.27 -16.52 17.95
C GLU A 183 6.04 -16.49 16.42
N VAL A 184 5.19 -17.39 15.91
CA VAL A 184 4.79 -17.37 14.48
C VAL A 184 4.03 -16.10 14.13
N LEU A 185 3.08 -15.67 14.96
CA LEU A 185 2.32 -14.43 14.74
C LEU A 185 3.21 -13.19 14.84
N ASP A 186 4.16 -13.17 15.76
CA ASP A 186 5.15 -12.11 15.90
C ASP A 186 6.08 -12.08 14.69
N LEU A 187 6.50 -13.24 14.18
CA LEU A 187 7.26 -13.34 12.94
C LEU A 187 6.46 -12.76 11.77
N ILE A 188 5.19 -13.11 11.62
CA ILE A 188 4.30 -12.52 10.61
C ILE A 188 4.19 -11.00 10.81
N ALA A 189 3.99 -10.53 12.03
CA ALA A 189 3.81 -9.12 12.35
C ALA A 189 5.06 -8.27 12.04
N ASN A 190 6.24 -8.88 12.16
CA ASN A 190 7.55 -8.28 11.91
C ASN A 190 8.07 -8.52 10.48
N ALA A 191 7.59 -9.56 9.78
CA ALA A 191 7.96 -9.90 8.41
C ALA A 191 6.99 -9.24 7.40
N ARG A 192 7.40 -8.08 6.90
CA ARG A 192 6.58 -7.18 6.08
C ARG A 192 5.81 -7.82 4.91
N ARG A 193 6.50 -8.56 4.02
CA ARG A 193 5.84 -9.23 2.88
C ARG A 193 4.82 -10.27 3.33
N LEU A 194 5.12 -10.96 4.42
CA LEU A 194 4.23 -11.97 4.99
C LEU A 194 3.01 -11.31 5.62
N LYS A 195 3.19 -10.20 6.34
CA LYS A 195 2.09 -9.39 6.88
C LYS A 195 1.14 -8.88 5.80
N MET A 196 1.68 -8.37 4.70
CA MET A 196 0.90 -7.89 3.56
C MET A 196 0.09 -9.04 2.92
N ALA A 197 0.76 -10.17 2.63
CA ALA A 197 0.10 -11.35 2.08
C ALA A 197 -1.01 -11.86 3.01
N VAL A 198 -0.69 -11.99 4.32
CA VAL A 198 -1.66 -12.41 5.35
C VAL A 198 -2.84 -11.44 5.42
N ARG A 199 -2.63 -10.12 5.29
CA ARG A 199 -3.75 -9.17 5.29
C ARG A 199 -4.66 -9.30 4.07
N GLY A 200 -4.10 -9.51 2.88
CA GLY A 200 -4.88 -9.82 1.68
C GLY A 200 -5.74 -11.07 1.91
N TRP A 201 -5.10 -12.15 2.34
CA TRP A 201 -5.77 -13.42 2.66
C TRP A 201 -6.82 -13.31 3.77
N VAL A 202 -6.59 -12.48 4.78
CA VAL A 202 -7.58 -12.23 5.84
C VAL A 202 -8.79 -11.48 5.26
N ALA A 203 -8.59 -10.49 4.38
CA ALA A 203 -9.69 -9.81 3.71
C ALA A 203 -10.50 -10.79 2.84
N GLU A 204 -9.83 -11.66 2.08
CA GLU A 204 -10.46 -12.72 1.27
C GLU A 204 -11.23 -13.73 2.13
N GLU A 205 -10.67 -14.16 3.27
CA GLU A 205 -11.33 -15.07 4.21
C GLU A 205 -12.59 -14.42 4.80
N HIS A 206 -12.52 -13.14 5.19
CA HIS A 206 -13.69 -12.40 5.65
C HIS A 206 -14.74 -12.21 4.54
N LEU A 207 -14.30 -11.99 3.30
CA LEU A 207 -15.17 -11.91 2.14
C LEU A 207 -15.92 -13.23 1.90
N VAL A 208 -15.22 -14.36 1.88
CA VAL A 208 -15.83 -15.70 1.72
C VAL A 208 -16.84 -15.97 2.84
N ARG A 209 -16.49 -15.63 4.09
CA ARG A 209 -17.42 -15.77 5.23
C ARG A 209 -18.68 -14.94 5.02
N ALA A 210 -18.55 -13.69 4.58
CA ALA A 210 -19.69 -12.82 4.29
C ALA A 210 -20.54 -13.37 3.14
N LEU A 211 -19.93 -13.78 2.03
CA LEU A 211 -20.60 -14.32 0.85
C LEU A 211 -21.35 -15.63 1.13
N ARG A 212 -20.81 -16.52 1.97
CA ARG A 212 -21.48 -17.77 2.38
C ARG A 212 -22.76 -17.54 3.18
N GLN A 213 -22.92 -16.38 3.80
CA GLN A 213 -24.14 -16.03 4.52
C GLN A 213 -25.22 -15.46 3.59
N VAL A 214 -24.91 -15.20 2.32
CA VAL A 214 -25.83 -14.62 1.35
C VAL A 214 -26.79 -15.70 0.84
N PRO A 215 -28.12 -15.54 1.01
CA PRO A 215 -29.09 -16.48 0.44
C PRO A 215 -28.92 -16.61 -1.07
N GLY A 216 -28.92 -17.85 -1.56
CA GLY A 216 -28.72 -18.17 -2.98
C GLY A 216 -27.27 -18.43 -3.39
N VAL A 217 -26.28 -18.12 -2.54
CA VAL A 217 -24.88 -18.46 -2.80
C VAL A 217 -24.60 -19.93 -2.50
N THR A 218 -23.99 -20.63 -3.44
CA THR A 218 -23.48 -22.01 -3.30
C THR A 218 -22.05 -22.09 -3.83
N ASP A 219 -21.34 -23.18 -3.52
CA ASP A 219 -19.97 -23.44 -4.01
C ASP A 219 -18.97 -22.28 -3.79
N CYS A 220 -19.15 -21.50 -2.71
CA CYS A 220 -18.29 -20.34 -2.43
C CYS A 220 -16.95 -20.79 -1.82
N VAL A 221 -15.90 -20.64 -2.62
CA VAL A 221 -14.53 -21.05 -2.31
C VAL A 221 -13.55 -19.93 -2.64
N ARG A 222 -12.47 -19.85 -1.85
CA ARG A 222 -11.30 -19.05 -2.21
C ARG A 222 -10.52 -19.79 -3.30
N ASP A 223 -10.00 -19.08 -4.28
CA ASP A 223 -9.15 -19.66 -5.31
C ASP A 223 -7.71 -19.18 -5.10
N ASP A 224 -6.84 -20.11 -4.74
CA ASP A 224 -5.41 -19.83 -4.48
C ASP A 224 -4.56 -20.05 -5.77
N GLY A 225 -5.20 -20.23 -6.92
CA GLY A 225 -4.55 -20.44 -8.21
C GLY A 225 -3.85 -19.18 -8.73
N GLU A 226 -2.66 -19.35 -9.30
CA GLU A 226 -1.90 -18.24 -9.88
C GLU A 226 -2.68 -17.60 -11.05
N GLY A 227 -2.99 -16.31 -10.91
CA GLY A 227 -3.74 -15.55 -11.92
C GLY A 227 -5.24 -15.81 -11.94
N GLN A 228 -5.75 -16.56 -10.97
CA GLN A 228 -7.19 -16.72 -10.74
C GLN A 228 -7.73 -15.56 -9.89
N PRO A 229 -9.04 -15.26 -10.00
CA PRO A 229 -9.72 -14.33 -9.12
C PRO A 229 -9.80 -14.87 -7.70
N ASP A 230 -9.76 -13.99 -6.70
CA ASP A 230 -9.61 -14.40 -5.30
C ASP A 230 -10.73 -15.33 -4.77
N VAL A 231 -11.96 -15.21 -5.28
CA VAL A 231 -13.13 -16.02 -4.87
C VAL A 231 -13.93 -16.49 -6.07
N SER A 232 -14.37 -17.75 -6.03
CA SER A 232 -15.38 -18.31 -6.94
C SER A 232 -16.62 -18.76 -6.19
N LEU A 233 -17.80 -18.55 -6.76
CA LEU A 233 -19.08 -19.01 -6.22
C LEU A 233 -20.12 -19.24 -7.32
N ARG A 234 -21.25 -19.84 -6.97
CA ARG A 234 -22.47 -19.84 -7.80
C ARG A 234 -23.58 -19.08 -7.07
N PHE A 235 -24.45 -18.42 -7.81
CA PHE A 235 -25.57 -17.68 -7.25
C PHE A 235 -26.86 -18.10 -7.94
N GLU A 236 -27.85 -18.57 -7.18
CA GLU A 236 -29.18 -18.97 -7.69
C GLU A 236 -29.10 -19.98 -8.87
N GLY A 237 -28.11 -20.87 -8.86
CA GLY A 237 -27.90 -21.88 -9.91
C GLY A 237 -27.18 -21.39 -11.17
N SER A 238 -26.62 -20.17 -11.15
CA SER A 238 -25.87 -19.60 -12.25
C SER A 238 -24.56 -20.35 -12.56
N ARG A 239 -23.88 -19.92 -13.64
CA ARG A 239 -22.48 -20.29 -13.89
C ARG A 239 -21.58 -19.88 -12.71
N PRO A 240 -20.37 -20.44 -12.58
CA PRO A 240 -19.40 -19.91 -11.62
C PRO A 240 -19.16 -18.41 -11.90
N LEU A 241 -19.33 -17.63 -10.86
CA LEU A 241 -18.99 -16.22 -10.78
C LEU A 241 -17.65 -16.06 -10.09
N ARG A 242 -16.90 -15.07 -10.56
CA ARG A 242 -15.53 -14.77 -10.15
C ARG A 242 -15.49 -13.41 -9.49
N ILE A 243 -14.93 -13.34 -8.29
CA ILE A 243 -14.88 -12.12 -7.48
C ILE A 243 -13.43 -11.81 -7.11
N GLU A 244 -12.98 -10.61 -7.44
CA GLU A 244 -11.68 -10.09 -7.02
C GLU A 244 -11.84 -9.29 -5.73
N CYS A 245 -11.04 -9.57 -4.71
CA CYS A 245 -10.99 -8.86 -3.44
C CYS A 245 -9.83 -7.85 -3.43
N LYS A 246 -10.12 -6.58 -3.15
CA LYS A 246 -9.10 -5.52 -3.08
C LYS A 246 -9.31 -4.63 -1.88
N ASN A 247 -8.21 -4.20 -1.28
CA ASN A 247 -8.24 -3.23 -0.18
C ASN A 247 -8.39 -1.81 -0.72
N VAL A 248 -9.08 -0.97 0.05
CA VAL A 248 -9.08 0.48 -0.18
C VAL A 248 -7.86 1.16 0.43
N LEU A 249 -7.45 2.27 -0.17
CA LEU A 249 -6.49 3.23 0.36
C LEU A 249 -7.08 3.93 1.59
N ARG A 250 -6.20 4.30 2.52
CA ARG A 250 -6.59 4.87 3.82
C ARG A 250 -7.03 6.33 3.75
N ILE A 251 -6.46 7.11 2.84
CA ILE A 251 -6.86 8.50 2.63
C ILE A 251 -7.99 8.52 1.62
N MET A 252 -9.11 9.10 2.05
CA MET A 252 -10.24 9.31 1.17
C MET A 252 -9.97 10.48 0.23
N ALA A 253 -10.43 10.37 -1.01
CA ALA A 253 -10.45 11.48 -1.93
C ALA A 253 -11.41 12.59 -1.45
N ALA A 254 -11.32 13.76 -2.09
CA ALA A 254 -12.28 14.85 -1.88
C ALA A 254 -13.73 14.32 -1.95
N GLY A 255 -14.54 14.65 -0.95
CA GLY A 255 -15.90 14.14 -0.79
C GLY A 255 -16.02 12.82 -0.01
N ASN A 256 -15.01 12.41 0.75
CA ASN A 256 -14.99 11.17 1.55
C ASN A 256 -15.20 9.90 0.72
N VAL A 257 -14.61 9.87 -0.48
CA VAL A 257 -14.70 8.74 -1.39
C VAL A 257 -13.46 7.85 -1.23
N ALA A 258 -13.65 6.60 -0.81
CA ALA A 258 -12.57 5.63 -0.73
C ALA A 258 -12.05 5.28 -2.13
N ARG A 259 -10.75 4.97 -2.22
CA ARG A 259 -10.08 4.58 -3.47
C ARG A 259 -9.58 3.16 -3.34
N VAL A 260 -9.67 2.35 -4.39
CA VAL A 260 -9.21 0.95 -4.36
C VAL A 260 -7.76 0.90 -4.82
N ASP A 261 -6.91 0.13 -4.14
CA ASP A 261 -5.59 -0.23 -4.69
C ASP A 261 -5.78 -1.30 -5.77
N PHE A 262 -6.00 -0.84 -7.00
CA PHE A 262 -6.53 -1.66 -8.09
C PHE A 262 -5.50 -1.87 -9.21
N GLN A 263 -4.45 -2.61 -8.88
CA GLN A 263 -3.41 -3.01 -9.82
C GLN A 263 -2.73 -4.29 -9.34
N ARG A 264 -2.20 -5.08 -10.27
CA ARG A 264 -1.40 -6.26 -9.92
C ARG A 264 -0.07 -5.81 -9.32
N THR A 265 0.50 -6.64 -8.44
CA THR A 265 1.77 -6.35 -7.78
C THR A 265 2.98 -6.45 -8.71
N ARG A 266 2.83 -7.11 -9.86
CA ARG A 266 3.89 -7.32 -10.86
C ARG A 266 3.38 -7.00 -12.27
N ALA A 267 4.30 -6.52 -13.11
CA ALA A 267 4.11 -6.40 -14.55
C ALA A 267 5.12 -7.31 -15.26
N ALA A 268 4.76 -7.84 -16.41
CA ALA A 268 5.69 -8.46 -17.33
C ALA A 268 6.74 -7.43 -17.79
N LYS A 269 7.99 -7.88 -17.92
CA LYS A 269 9.15 -7.02 -18.20
C LYS A 269 8.98 -6.19 -19.48
N ASP A 270 8.33 -6.75 -20.49
CA ASP A 270 8.15 -6.15 -21.81
C ASP A 270 6.70 -5.69 -22.08
N ASP A 271 5.81 -5.79 -21.08
CA ASP A 271 4.42 -5.32 -21.18
C ASP A 271 3.99 -4.63 -19.87
N PRO A 272 4.16 -3.30 -19.77
CA PRO A 272 3.70 -2.52 -18.63
C PRO A 272 2.17 -2.59 -18.41
N CYS A 273 1.38 -2.81 -19.46
CA CYS A 273 -0.08 -2.88 -19.36
C CYS A 273 -0.56 -4.19 -18.71
N SER A 274 0.28 -5.24 -18.65
CA SER A 274 -0.02 -6.50 -17.95
C SER A 274 -0.28 -6.33 -16.45
N ARG A 275 0.13 -5.20 -15.86
CA ARG A 275 -0.14 -4.86 -14.46
C ARG A 275 -1.63 -4.57 -14.21
N TYR A 276 -2.37 -4.21 -15.24
CA TYR A 276 -3.78 -3.85 -15.12
C TYR A 276 -4.68 -5.04 -15.42
N TYR A 277 -5.80 -5.11 -14.70
CA TYR A 277 -6.82 -6.12 -14.89
C TYR A 277 -7.55 -5.94 -16.22
N SER A 278 -7.99 -7.04 -16.81
CA SER A 278 -8.90 -7.06 -17.95
C SER A 278 -10.36 -7.19 -17.45
N PRO A 279 -11.35 -6.66 -18.19
CA PRO A 279 -12.77 -6.87 -17.86
C PRO A 279 -13.17 -8.35 -17.76
N ASP A 280 -12.44 -9.25 -18.42
CA ASP A 280 -12.74 -10.69 -18.45
C ASP A 280 -12.07 -11.47 -17.30
N ASP A 281 -11.21 -10.83 -16.48
CA ASP A 281 -10.49 -11.50 -15.38
C ASP A 281 -11.46 -11.99 -14.28
N PHE A 282 -12.51 -11.22 -14.00
CA PHE A 282 -13.52 -11.51 -12.97
C PHE A 282 -14.85 -10.80 -13.28
N ASP A 283 -15.93 -11.23 -12.64
CA ASP A 283 -17.29 -10.73 -12.86
C ASP A 283 -17.65 -9.57 -11.90
N VAL A 284 -17.07 -9.59 -10.68
CA VAL A 284 -17.32 -8.61 -9.62
C VAL A 284 -16.01 -8.24 -8.94
N VAL A 285 -15.88 -6.99 -8.51
CA VAL A 285 -14.85 -6.56 -7.56
C VAL A 285 -15.48 -6.27 -6.20
N ALA A 286 -14.84 -6.75 -5.13
CA ALA A 286 -15.16 -6.47 -3.74
C ALA A 286 -14.08 -5.56 -3.14
N ALA A 287 -14.46 -4.34 -2.76
CA ALA A 287 -13.58 -3.40 -2.07
C ALA A 287 -13.72 -3.57 -0.55
N CYS A 288 -12.67 -4.06 0.10
CA CYS A 288 -12.58 -4.15 1.55
C CYS A 288 -12.32 -2.77 2.16
N LEU A 289 -13.25 -2.31 3.00
CA LEU A 289 -13.23 -0.97 3.61
C LEU A 289 -12.47 -0.91 4.94
N HIS A 290 -11.92 -2.02 5.41
CA HIS A 290 -11.29 -2.11 6.73
C HIS A 290 -10.21 -1.05 6.97
N ALA A 291 -9.45 -0.65 5.94
CA ALA A 291 -8.42 0.39 6.06
C ALA A 291 -8.96 1.76 6.49
N VAL A 292 -10.23 2.06 6.21
CA VAL A 292 -10.88 3.34 6.55
C VAL A 292 -11.94 3.22 7.64
N THR A 293 -12.62 2.07 7.77
CA THR A 293 -13.68 1.86 8.77
C THR A 293 -13.24 1.10 10.01
N LEU A 294 -12.11 0.37 9.96
CA LEU A 294 -11.70 -0.62 10.96
C LEU A 294 -12.71 -1.76 11.15
N GLN A 295 -13.60 -1.97 10.19
CA GLN A 295 -14.57 -3.07 10.14
C GLN A 295 -14.36 -3.89 8.86
N TRP A 296 -14.56 -5.21 8.95
CA TRP A 296 -14.47 -6.12 7.80
C TRP A 296 -15.71 -6.04 6.91
N GLU A 297 -15.91 -4.87 6.32
CA GLU A 297 -17.03 -4.54 5.45
C GLU A 297 -16.58 -4.41 4.00
N PHE A 298 -17.51 -4.72 3.10
CA PHE A 298 -17.24 -4.76 1.67
C PHE A 298 -18.25 -3.93 0.88
N ARG A 299 -17.78 -3.35 -0.21
CA ARG A 299 -18.59 -2.76 -1.26
C ARG A 299 -18.35 -3.54 -2.55
N PHE A 300 -19.38 -3.69 -3.37
CA PHE A 300 -19.34 -4.53 -4.56
C PHE A 300 -19.66 -3.72 -5.81
N ALA A 301 -18.93 -3.97 -6.90
CA ALA A 301 -19.26 -3.42 -8.21
C ALA A 301 -19.11 -4.50 -9.28
N PRO A 302 -20.03 -4.58 -10.26
CA PRO A 302 -19.83 -5.45 -11.42
C PRO A 302 -18.66 -4.92 -12.25
N THR A 303 -17.83 -5.80 -12.79
CA THR A 303 -16.64 -5.41 -13.56
C THR A 303 -17.00 -4.51 -14.75
N ALA A 304 -18.15 -4.75 -15.38
CA ALA A 304 -18.65 -3.95 -16.49
C ALA A 304 -18.96 -2.47 -16.14
N ALA A 305 -19.09 -2.12 -14.85
CA ALA A 305 -19.29 -0.74 -14.41
C ALA A 305 -17.96 0.02 -14.20
N LEU A 306 -16.82 -0.69 -14.23
CA LEU A 306 -15.51 -0.09 -14.08
C LEU A 306 -15.05 0.57 -15.38
N GLU A 307 -14.30 1.66 -15.24
CA GLU A 307 -13.77 2.40 -16.38
C GLU A 307 -12.61 1.65 -17.04
N GLY A 308 -12.56 1.74 -18.38
CA GLY A 308 -11.41 1.26 -19.15
C GLY A 308 -10.17 2.11 -18.91
N HIS A 309 -8.99 1.49 -19.02
CA HIS A 309 -7.71 2.17 -18.88
C HIS A 309 -7.48 3.08 -20.10
N PRO A 310 -7.19 4.40 -19.92
CA PRO A 310 -7.07 5.34 -21.03
C PRO A 310 -5.97 4.98 -22.03
N LYS A 311 -4.85 4.44 -21.52
CA LYS A 311 -3.67 4.08 -22.34
C LYS A 311 -3.47 2.59 -22.63
N CYS A 312 -4.24 1.70 -22.03
CA CYS A 312 -4.07 0.26 -22.17
C CYS A 312 -5.38 -0.35 -22.66
N PRO A 313 -5.60 -0.44 -23.99
CA PRO A 313 -6.82 -0.99 -24.55
C PRO A 313 -7.13 -2.38 -24.00
N GLY A 314 -8.39 -2.63 -23.64
CA GLY A 314 -8.82 -3.91 -23.06
C GLY A 314 -8.45 -4.12 -21.59
N LYS A 315 -7.91 -3.09 -20.92
CA LYS A 315 -7.63 -3.08 -19.48
C LYS A 315 -8.55 -2.14 -18.73
N LEU A 316 -8.67 -2.34 -17.42
CA LEU A 316 -9.41 -1.51 -16.48
C LEU A 316 -8.51 -0.42 -15.90
N ALA A 317 -9.08 0.75 -15.62
CA ALA A 317 -8.39 1.85 -14.97
C ALA A 317 -7.93 1.44 -13.56
N SER A 318 -6.74 1.87 -13.16
CA SER A 318 -6.20 1.61 -11.81
C SER A 318 -6.70 2.59 -10.75
N ASN A 319 -7.18 3.77 -11.16
CA ASN A 319 -7.69 4.81 -10.26
C ASN A 319 -9.18 4.59 -9.93
N VAL A 320 -9.50 3.44 -9.34
CA VAL A 320 -10.88 3.06 -9.04
C VAL A 320 -11.35 3.71 -7.75
N ARG A 321 -12.53 4.32 -7.79
CA ARG A 321 -13.18 4.99 -6.65
C ARG A 321 -14.42 4.22 -6.22
N VAL A 322 -14.62 4.09 -4.91
CA VAL A 322 -15.82 3.50 -4.31
C VAL A 322 -16.94 4.55 -4.31
N ASP A 323 -17.51 4.79 -5.49
CA ASP A 323 -18.56 5.78 -5.74
C ASP A 323 -19.97 5.15 -5.82
N GLN A 324 -20.92 5.84 -6.46
CA GLN A 324 -22.32 5.40 -6.59
C GLN A 324 -22.50 4.09 -7.35
N ARG A 325 -21.50 3.63 -8.11
CA ARG A 325 -21.52 2.33 -8.80
C ARG A 325 -21.40 1.14 -7.82
N TRP A 326 -20.93 1.41 -6.60
CA TRP A 326 -20.63 0.40 -5.60
C TRP A 326 -21.77 0.20 -4.60
N GLN A 327 -22.20 -1.05 -4.47
CA GLN A 327 -23.36 -1.43 -3.66
C GLN A 327 -22.90 -2.15 -2.38
N TYR A 328 -23.67 -1.98 -1.30
CA TYR A 328 -23.50 -2.83 -0.10
C TYR A 328 -24.19 -4.18 -0.27
N ASP A 329 -25.34 -4.18 -0.95
CA ASP A 329 -26.10 -5.40 -1.21
C ASP A 329 -25.45 -6.19 -2.34
N VAL A 330 -24.73 -7.24 -1.95
CA VAL A 330 -24.07 -8.16 -2.88
C VAL A 330 -25.08 -8.98 -3.70
N GLN A 331 -26.29 -9.26 -3.19
CA GLN A 331 -27.28 -10.05 -3.94
C GLN A 331 -27.70 -9.34 -5.23
N SER A 332 -27.95 -8.03 -5.15
CA SER A 332 -28.30 -7.22 -6.31
C SER A 332 -27.18 -7.21 -7.36
N VAL A 333 -25.93 -7.15 -6.92
CA VAL A 333 -24.77 -7.21 -7.82
C VAL A 333 -24.61 -8.59 -8.45
N LEU A 334 -24.69 -9.66 -7.66
CA LEU A 334 -24.59 -11.04 -8.15
C LEU A 334 -25.68 -11.35 -9.18
N ARG A 335 -26.93 -11.00 -8.89
CA ARG A 335 -28.05 -11.21 -9.82
C ARG A 335 -27.87 -10.48 -11.15
N ALA A 336 -27.21 -9.32 -11.15
CA ALA A 336 -26.95 -8.55 -12.36
C ALA A 336 -25.87 -9.17 -13.27
N VAL A 337 -25.01 -10.04 -12.72
CA VAL A 337 -23.87 -10.65 -13.46
C VAL A 337 -23.98 -12.17 -13.64
N ALA A 338 -25.02 -12.78 -13.04
CA ALA A 338 -25.31 -14.22 -12.99
C ALA A 338 -25.95 -14.76 -14.27
#